data_AF-A0A7X1ZPI0-F1
#
_entry.id   AF-A0A7X1ZPI0-F1
#
_cell.length_a   1.000
_cell.length_b   1.000
_cell.length_c   1.000
_cell.angle_alpha   90.00
_cell.angle_beta   90.00
_cell.angle_gamma   90.00
#
_symmetry.space_group_name_H-M   'P 1'
#
loop_
_entity.id
_entity.type
_entity.pdbx_description
1 polymer ?
#
loop_
_entity_poly.entity_id
_entity_poly.type
_entity_poly.pdbx_seq_one_letter_code
_entity_poly.pdbx_strand_id
1 'polypeptide(L)'
;MSEKESLNADILIIGCGIAGASTALEAAKSGLRVIVVTKNSNLEESNTYYAQGGIVSLGHDDHPELLKDDIIQSGDGINNPGAVEILASEGKKAVEDILIKELKIPFARSSPDSLDYAQEAGHSRRRILHIKDTTGKTIEEKFIRALKKYSNVTLLPEHTAVDLLTVPHHSKNPTFYYEEPQCIGAYVLDNKSSRVNTIFAHNTILATGGCGTVYLYTSNPRGAIGDGYAMAYKAGARLVNMEYIQFHPTSLFHRDADSFLISETVRGEGARLKTKEGQTFMENYNKRRDMAPRDEVARAIYEEMTNSNSSYVYLDLVSYAKVDIKKRFPNIYRTCLKYGIDITKEAIPVVPAAHYCCGGILVDEWGRSSLKNLFAVGEVSCTGVHGANRLASTSLLEGLVWGTRASKYIASHFNPAVSYI
;
A
#
# COMPACT_ATOMS: atom_id res chain seq x y z
N MET A 1 -29.54 -12.29 -28.14
CA MET A 1 -28.29 -11.69 -27.64
C MET A 1 -28.68 -10.47 -26.84
N SER A 2 -28.73 -10.56 -25.51
CA SER A 2 -29.05 -9.40 -24.68
C SER A 2 -27.95 -8.35 -24.86
N GLU A 3 -28.33 -7.09 -25.03
CA GLU A 3 -27.40 -5.96 -25.20
C GLU A 3 -26.28 -6.01 -24.15
N LYS A 4 -25.03 -5.81 -24.60
CA LYS A 4 -23.90 -5.58 -23.69
C LYS A 4 -24.19 -4.26 -22.98
N GLU A 5 -24.41 -4.32 -21.68
CA GLU A 5 -24.64 -3.11 -20.89
C GLU A 5 -23.29 -2.41 -20.72
N SER A 6 -23.14 -1.24 -21.35
CA SER A 6 -21.95 -0.40 -21.20
C SER A 6 -22.16 0.62 -20.10
N LEU A 7 -21.28 0.62 -19.10
CA LEU A 7 -21.26 1.66 -18.07
C LEU A 7 -20.33 2.79 -18.51
N ASN A 8 -20.64 4.02 -18.10
CA ASN A 8 -19.86 5.20 -18.42
C ASN A 8 -19.51 5.96 -17.13
N ALA A 9 -18.26 6.38 -17.01
CA ALA A 9 -17.78 7.21 -15.92
C ALA A 9 -16.87 8.33 -16.44
N ASP A 10 -16.70 9.36 -15.64
CA ASP A 10 -15.67 10.37 -15.88
C ASP A 10 -14.32 9.82 -15.41
N ILE A 11 -14.33 9.07 -14.30
CA ILE A 11 -13.19 8.32 -13.76
C ILE A 11 -13.59 6.88 -13.41
N LEU A 12 -12.86 5.91 -13.96
CA LEU A 12 -12.88 4.51 -13.52
C LEU A 12 -11.67 4.25 -12.61
N ILE A 13 -11.91 3.79 -11.39
CA ILE A 13 -10.87 3.44 -10.41
C ILE A 13 -10.91 1.93 -10.18
N ILE A 14 -9.77 1.25 -10.39
CA ILE A 14 -9.63 -0.19 -10.21
C ILE A 14 -8.83 -0.44 -8.94
N GLY A 15 -9.52 -0.83 -7.87
CA GLY A 15 -8.96 -1.00 -6.53
C GLY A 15 -9.47 0.07 -5.55
N CYS A 16 -9.76 -0.35 -4.31
CA CYS A 16 -10.47 0.47 -3.31
C CYS A 16 -9.68 0.71 -2.01
N GLY A 17 -8.39 0.36 -1.96
CA GLY A 17 -7.51 0.73 -0.84
C GLY A 17 -7.30 2.24 -0.76
N ILE A 18 -6.46 2.71 0.18
CA ILE A 18 -6.29 4.15 0.48
C ILE A 18 -6.05 5.02 -0.76
N ALA A 19 -5.30 4.53 -1.75
CA ALA A 19 -5.00 5.27 -2.97
C ALA A 19 -6.21 5.42 -3.89
N GLY A 20 -6.98 4.34 -4.09
CA GLY A 20 -8.21 4.39 -4.87
C GLY A 20 -9.31 5.18 -4.14
N ALA A 21 -9.42 5.00 -2.83
CA ALA A 21 -10.43 5.67 -2.02
C ALA A 21 -10.17 7.18 -1.86
N SER A 22 -8.91 7.61 -1.68
CA SER A 22 -8.56 9.03 -1.66
C SER A 22 -8.84 9.69 -3.01
N THR A 23 -8.51 9.00 -4.11
CA THR A 23 -8.81 9.44 -5.47
C THR A 23 -10.32 9.60 -5.68
N ALA A 24 -11.10 8.58 -5.30
CA ALA A 24 -12.55 8.60 -5.43
C ALA A 24 -13.20 9.73 -4.61
N LEU A 25 -12.72 9.95 -3.38
CA LEU A 25 -13.24 11.00 -2.49
C LEU A 25 -13.00 12.39 -3.08
N GLU A 26 -11.78 12.65 -3.53
CA GLU A 26 -11.44 13.95 -4.12
C GLU A 26 -12.18 14.19 -5.44
N ALA A 27 -12.31 13.16 -6.29
CA ALA A 27 -13.05 13.25 -7.54
C ALA A 27 -14.54 13.49 -7.31
N ALA A 28 -15.11 12.83 -6.29
CA ALA A 28 -16.50 13.00 -5.92
C ALA A 28 -16.79 14.44 -5.47
N LYS A 29 -15.88 15.04 -4.70
CA LYS A 29 -15.96 16.46 -4.26
C LYS A 29 -15.88 17.43 -5.44
N SER A 30 -15.16 17.07 -6.49
CA SER A 30 -15.12 17.84 -7.75
C SER A 30 -16.34 17.62 -8.66
N GLY A 31 -17.31 16.80 -8.25
CA GLY A 31 -18.55 16.57 -9.00
C GLY A 31 -18.41 15.59 -10.17
N LEU A 32 -17.28 14.90 -10.31
CA LEU A 32 -17.07 13.90 -11.36
C LEU A 32 -17.85 12.63 -11.05
N ARG A 33 -18.33 11.93 -12.09
CA ARG A 33 -18.95 10.60 -11.97
C ARG A 33 -17.86 9.55 -11.87
N VAL A 34 -17.82 8.87 -10.72
CA VAL A 34 -16.78 7.90 -10.38
C VAL A 34 -17.38 6.51 -10.30
N ILE A 35 -16.74 5.54 -10.96
CA ILE A 35 -16.98 4.11 -10.72
C ILE A 35 -15.72 3.54 -10.06
N VAL A 36 -15.88 2.89 -8.91
CA VAL A 36 -14.81 2.15 -8.24
C VAL A 36 -15.11 0.66 -8.33
N VAL A 37 -14.21 -0.11 -8.90
CA VAL A 37 -14.33 -1.58 -8.99
C VAL A 37 -13.35 -2.26 -8.03
N THR A 38 -13.81 -3.34 -7.40
CA THR A 38 -12.94 -4.24 -6.65
C THR A 38 -13.41 -5.68 -6.82
N LYS A 39 -12.46 -6.60 -6.99
CA LYS A 39 -12.76 -8.03 -7.10
C LYS A 39 -13.23 -8.66 -5.79
N ASN A 40 -12.96 -7.99 -4.67
CA ASN A 40 -13.34 -8.47 -3.34
C ASN A 40 -14.82 -8.21 -3.05
N SER A 41 -15.44 -9.08 -2.25
CA SER A 41 -16.81 -8.91 -1.79
C SER A 41 -16.95 -7.85 -0.70
N ASN A 42 -15.95 -7.74 0.18
CA ASN A 42 -15.83 -6.61 1.08
C ASN A 42 -15.06 -5.47 0.39
N LEU A 43 -15.64 -4.27 0.39
CA LEU A 43 -15.02 -3.04 -0.13
C LEU A 43 -13.75 -2.65 0.63
N GLU A 44 -13.67 -3.03 1.90
CA GLU A 44 -12.53 -2.72 2.78
C GLU A 44 -11.37 -3.72 2.61
N GLU A 45 -11.55 -4.82 1.89
CA GLU A 45 -10.50 -5.83 1.74
C GLU A 45 -9.37 -5.32 0.83
N SER A 46 -8.24 -4.97 1.44
CA SER A 46 -7.08 -4.39 0.77
C SER A 46 -5.81 -4.48 1.64
N ASN A 47 -4.62 -4.28 1.05
CA ASN A 47 -3.37 -4.10 1.81
C ASN A 47 -3.50 -2.97 2.85
N THR A 48 -4.27 -1.93 2.55
CA THR A 48 -4.53 -0.81 3.46
C THR A 48 -5.19 -1.29 4.75
N TYR A 49 -6.22 -2.14 4.68
CA TYR A 49 -6.94 -2.60 5.87
C TYR A 49 -6.06 -3.34 6.89
N TYR A 50 -5.07 -4.09 6.41
CA TYR A 50 -4.17 -4.86 7.26
C TYR A 50 -2.94 -4.08 7.76
N ALA A 51 -2.77 -2.81 7.37
CA ALA A 51 -1.64 -2.01 7.83
C ALA A 51 -1.70 -1.75 9.35
N GLN A 52 -0.63 -2.13 10.06
CA GLN A 52 -0.55 -2.05 11.52
C GLN A 52 0.11 -0.76 12.02
N GLY A 53 1.36 -0.53 11.58
CA GLY A 53 2.29 0.48 12.12
C GLY A 53 1.70 1.89 12.17
N GLY A 54 1.53 2.50 11.01
CA GLY A 54 0.84 3.78 10.93
C GLY A 54 1.03 4.48 9.61
N ILE A 55 0.82 5.80 9.62
CA ILE A 55 1.06 6.68 8.48
C ILE A 55 2.01 7.80 8.90
N VAL A 56 3.02 8.04 8.06
CA VAL A 56 3.95 9.16 8.27
C VAL A 56 3.19 10.49 8.20
N SER A 57 3.46 11.35 9.17
CA SER A 57 3.14 12.77 9.20
C SER A 57 4.45 13.51 9.56
N LEU A 58 4.39 14.64 10.25
CA LEU A 58 5.55 15.27 10.88
C LEU A 58 5.25 15.55 12.36
N GLY A 59 6.16 15.10 13.22
CA GLY A 59 6.12 15.33 14.68
C GLY A 59 6.33 16.79 15.07
N HIS A 60 6.55 17.03 16.37
CA HIS A 60 6.72 18.40 16.90
C HIS A 60 8.11 18.99 16.58
N ASP A 61 9.14 18.14 16.54
CA ASP A 61 10.56 18.46 16.30
C ASP A 61 11.04 17.98 14.93
N ASP A 62 10.13 17.98 13.95
CA ASP A 62 10.31 17.33 12.66
C ASP A 62 10.03 18.28 11.49
N HIS A 63 10.73 18.06 10.37
CA HIS A 63 10.69 18.91 9.19
C HIS A 63 10.73 18.07 7.91
N PRO A 64 10.17 18.57 6.79
CA PRO A 64 10.20 17.86 5.51
C PRO A 64 11.60 17.39 5.10
N GLU A 65 12.64 18.20 5.30
CA GLU A 65 14.03 17.83 4.98
C GLU A 65 14.51 16.58 5.72
N LEU A 66 14.18 16.44 7.00
CA LEU A 66 14.55 15.24 7.77
C LEU A 66 13.82 13.98 7.27
N LEU A 67 12.59 14.13 6.79
CA LEU A 67 11.85 13.03 6.18
C LEU A 67 12.44 12.67 4.80
N LYS A 68 12.85 13.65 4.00
CA LYS A 68 13.52 13.43 2.71
C LYS A 68 14.82 12.64 2.90
N ASP A 69 15.64 13.04 3.86
CA ASP A 69 16.91 12.36 4.17
C ASP A 69 16.67 10.90 4.55
N ASP A 70 15.71 10.62 5.44
CA ASP A 70 15.37 9.25 5.85
C ASP A 70 14.84 8.41 4.68
N ILE A 71 14.06 9.00 3.77
CA ILE A 71 13.53 8.32 2.56
C ILE A 71 14.66 7.99 1.58
N ILE A 72 15.54 8.95 1.29
CA ILE A 72 16.67 8.78 0.36
C ILE A 72 17.64 7.74 0.91
N GLN A 73 17.96 7.82 2.20
CA GLN A 73 18.82 6.84 2.85
C GLN A 73 18.20 5.44 2.81
N SER A 74 16.90 5.32 3.09
CA SER A 74 16.22 4.02 3.07
C SER A 74 16.13 3.44 1.66
N GLY A 75 15.98 4.28 0.64
CA GLY A 75 15.86 3.87 -0.77
C GLY A 75 17.19 3.67 -1.49
N ASP A 76 18.32 3.66 -0.77
CA ASP A 76 19.67 3.42 -1.28
C ASP A 76 20.12 4.45 -2.34
N GLY A 77 19.63 5.69 -2.24
CA GLY A 77 20.05 6.79 -3.11
C GLY A 77 19.54 6.74 -4.55
N ILE A 78 18.74 5.73 -4.92
CA ILE A 78 18.15 5.60 -6.26
C ILE A 78 16.70 6.11 -6.35
N ASN A 79 16.26 6.87 -5.34
CA ASN A 79 14.95 7.50 -5.31
C ASN A 79 14.84 8.59 -6.39
N ASN A 80 13.60 8.93 -6.78
CA ASN A 80 13.31 10.13 -7.57
C ASN A 80 13.21 11.35 -6.64
N PRO A 81 14.13 12.33 -6.71
CA PRO A 81 14.15 13.47 -5.78
C PRO A 81 12.87 14.31 -5.81
N GLY A 82 12.26 14.50 -6.99
CA GLY A 82 11.02 15.27 -7.12
C GLY A 82 9.84 14.60 -6.43
N ALA A 83 9.74 13.27 -6.55
CA ALA A 83 8.72 12.50 -5.85
C ALA A 83 8.93 12.52 -4.33
N VAL A 84 10.17 12.41 -3.86
CA VAL A 84 10.50 12.50 -2.43
C VAL A 84 10.14 13.89 -1.85
N GLU A 85 10.45 14.96 -2.59
CA GLU A 85 10.06 16.33 -2.23
C GLU A 85 8.54 16.48 -2.09
N ILE A 86 7.77 15.98 -3.06
CA ILE A 86 6.30 16.03 -3.04
C ILE A 86 5.76 15.30 -1.81
N LEU A 87 6.24 14.08 -1.54
CA LEU A 87 5.75 13.30 -0.41
C LEU A 87 6.04 14.01 0.92
N ALA A 88 7.24 14.55 1.08
CA ALA A 88 7.67 15.18 2.32
C ALA A 88 6.99 16.55 2.57
N SER A 89 6.78 17.34 1.52
CA SER A 89 6.18 18.67 1.61
C SER A 89 4.65 18.64 1.70
N GLU A 90 3.99 17.73 0.96
CA GLU A 90 2.52 17.68 0.90
C GLU A 90 1.91 16.65 1.86
N GLY A 91 2.68 15.66 2.31
CA GLY A 91 2.18 14.52 3.07
C GLY A 91 1.48 14.92 4.38
N LYS A 92 2.12 15.75 5.21
CA LYS A 92 1.52 16.22 6.47
C LYS A 92 0.16 16.88 6.23
N LYS A 93 0.10 17.77 5.24
CA LYS A 93 -1.13 18.50 4.92
C LYS A 93 -2.23 17.55 4.43
N ALA A 94 -1.91 16.57 3.59
CA ALA A 94 -2.88 15.57 3.13
C ALA A 94 -3.45 14.76 4.31
N VAL A 95 -2.60 14.35 5.26
CA VAL A 95 -3.04 13.66 6.48
C VAL A 95 -3.94 14.55 7.34
N GLU A 96 -3.56 15.81 7.56
CA GLU A 96 -4.36 16.75 8.36
C GLU A 96 -5.72 17.05 7.72
N ASP A 97 -5.74 17.40 6.43
CA ASP A 97 -6.95 17.82 5.75
C ASP A 97 -7.92 16.66 5.53
N ILE A 98 -7.42 15.51 5.06
CA ILE A 98 -8.27 14.38 4.67
C ILE A 98 -8.52 13.46 5.87
N LEU A 99 -7.46 12.96 6.53
CA LEU A 99 -7.64 11.94 7.56
C LEU A 99 -8.13 12.55 8.88
N ILE A 100 -7.57 13.67 9.31
CA ILE A 100 -7.90 14.26 10.62
C ILE A 100 -9.18 15.10 10.55
N LYS A 101 -9.24 16.09 9.65
CA LYS A 101 -10.36 17.04 9.59
C LYS A 101 -11.60 16.43 8.92
N GLU A 102 -11.44 15.84 7.73
CA GLU A 102 -12.56 15.35 6.92
C GLU A 102 -13.09 13.99 7.41
N LEU A 103 -12.23 12.96 7.45
CA LEU A 103 -12.62 11.60 7.85
C LEU A 103 -12.70 11.40 9.37
N LYS A 104 -12.11 12.32 10.16
CA LYS A 104 -12.08 12.25 11.62
C LYS A 104 -11.54 10.89 12.10
N ILE A 105 -10.37 10.53 11.60
CA ILE A 105 -9.62 9.36 12.04
C ILE A 105 -9.16 9.58 13.50
N PRO A 106 -9.50 8.70 14.45
CA PRO A 106 -9.20 8.88 15.86
C PRO A 106 -7.78 8.40 16.19
N PHE A 107 -6.75 9.10 15.67
CA PHE A 107 -5.35 8.80 15.99
C PHE A 107 -5.08 8.86 17.49
N ALA A 108 -4.12 8.05 17.95
CA ALA A 108 -3.69 8.01 19.34
C ALA A 108 -3.21 9.39 19.83
N ARG A 109 -3.42 9.65 21.11
CA ARG A 109 -3.11 10.92 21.77
C ARG A 109 -2.24 10.68 23.00
N SER A 110 -1.20 11.50 23.15
CA SER A 110 -0.33 11.53 24.33
C SER A 110 -0.90 12.42 25.43
N SER A 111 -1.71 13.41 25.05
CA SER A 111 -2.50 14.28 25.93
C SER A 111 -3.81 14.68 25.21
N PRO A 112 -4.79 15.30 25.90
CA PRO A 112 -6.00 15.79 25.25
C PRO A 112 -5.72 16.65 23.99
N ASP A 113 -4.66 17.44 24.01
CA ASP A 113 -4.33 18.39 22.93
C ASP A 113 -3.26 17.87 21.95
N SER A 114 -2.50 16.82 22.31
CA SER A 114 -1.35 16.34 21.53
C SER A 114 -1.55 14.93 20.97
N LEU A 115 -1.25 14.75 19.68
CA LEU A 115 -1.18 13.43 19.04
C LEU A 115 0.04 12.64 19.55
N ASP A 116 -0.13 11.32 19.64
CA ASP A 116 0.96 10.38 19.92
C ASP A 116 1.62 9.95 18.60
N TYR A 117 2.95 9.92 18.59
CA TYR A 117 3.74 9.56 17.42
C TYR A 117 4.65 8.37 17.76
N ALA A 118 4.60 7.35 16.91
CA ALA A 118 5.52 6.23 16.93
C ALA A 118 6.76 6.50 16.06
N GLN A 119 7.76 5.64 16.19
CA GLN A 119 8.96 5.61 15.36
C GLN A 119 9.25 4.16 14.98
N GLU A 120 9.51 3.93 13.70
CA GLU A 120 9.91 2.64 13.13
C GLU A 120 11.36 2.72 12.62
N ALA A 121 11.93 1.60 12.18
CA ALA A 121 13.32 1.59 11.73
C ALA A 121 13.48 2.47 10.48
N GLY A 122 14.67 3.08 10.34
CA GLY A 122 14.98 4.04 9.27
C GLY A 122 14.56 5.48 9.57
N HIS A 123 13.64 5.74 10.49
CA HIS A 123 13.25 7.10 10.85
C HIS A 123 14.21 7.73 11.88
N SER A 124 14.56 9.00 11.65
CA SER A 124 15.35 9.83 12.57
C SER A 124 14.50 10.57 13.62
N ARG A 125 13.17 10.61 13.46
CA ARG A 125 12.21 11.26 14.37
C ARG A 125 10.95 10.43 14.61
N ARG A 126 10.23 10.75 15.69
CA ARG A 126 8.89 10.19 15.96
C ARG A 126 7.84 10.93 15.13
N ARG A 127 7.40 10.33 14.04
CA ARG A 127 6.53 10.99 13.05
C ARG A 127 5.38 10.13 12.51
N ILE A 128 5.17 8.95 13.09
CA ILE A 128 4.18 7.99 12.59
C ILE A 128 2.93 8.08 13.45
N LEU A 129 1.83 8.55 12.85
CA LEU A 129 0.51 8.53 13.49
C LEU A 129 -0.07 7.13 13.43
N HIS A 130 -0.69 6.69 14.53
CA HIS A 130 -1.16 5.32 14.66
C HIS A 130 -2.44 5.20 15.49
N ILE A 131 -3.11 4.05 15.37
CA ILE A 131 -4.23 3.61 16.20
C ILE A 131 -3.91 2.21 16.72
N LYS A 132 -3.20 2.17 17.84
CA LYS A 132 -2.63 0.92 18.38
C LYS A 132 -1.90 0.16 17.27
N ASP A 133 -2.34 -1.06 16.95
CA ASP A 133 -1.85 -1.93 15.88
C ASP A 133 -2.90 -2.17 14.78
N THR A 134 -3.81 -1.21 14.56
CA THR A 134 -4.97 -1.30 13.63
C THR A 134 -5.22 -0.02 12.81
N THR A 135 -4.16 0.75 12.52
CA THR A 135 -4.27 2.05 11.84
C THR A 135 -4.94 1.93 10.47
N GLY A 136 -4.50 0.96 9.66
CA GLY A 136 -5.00 0.72 8.31
C GLY A 136 -6.49 0.42 8.26
N LYS A 137 -6.95 -0.51 9.09
CA LYS A 137 -8.36 -0.87 9.25
C LYS A 137 -9.25 0.35 9.48
N THR A 138 -8.86 1.21 10.42
CA THR A 138 -9.68 2.39 10.76
C THR A 138 -9.73 3.39 9.62
N ILE A 139 -8.61 3.59 8.90
CA ILE A 139 -8.54 4.48 7.74
C ILE A 139 -9.47 3.96 6.64
N GLU A 140 -9.37 2.67 6.30
CA GLU A 140 -10.16 2.06 5.24
C GLU A 140 -11.67 2.15 5.51
N GLU A 141 -12.12 1.71 6.70
CA GLU A 141 -13.53 1.75 7.09
C GLU A 141 -14.13 3.17 7.00
N LYS A 142 -13.32 4.19 7.32
CA LYS A 142 -13.73 5.60 7.31
C LYS A 142 -13.81 6.15 5.90
N PHE A 143 -12.88 5.79 5.01
CA PHE A 143 -12.95 6.10 3.59
C PHE A 143 -14.20 5.49 2.94
N ILE A 144 -14.42 4.18 3.09
CA ILE A 144 -15.59 3.50 2.51
C ILE A 144 -16.89 4.12 3.01
N ARG A 145 -16.98 4.47 4.31
CA ARG A 145 -18.14 5.16 4.87
C ARG A 145 -18.35 6.56 4.29
N ALA A 146 -17.28 7.29 3.98
CA ALA A 146 -17.39 8.61 3.36
C ALA A 146 -17.87 8.50 1.91
N LEU A 147 -17.28 7.59 1.11
CA LEU A 147 -17.64 7.37 -0.30
C LEU A 147 -19.11 7.00 -0.48
N LYS A 148 -19.68 6.17 0.40
CA LYS A 148 -21.11 5.80 0.37
C LYS A 148 -22.08 6.99 0.50
N LYS A 149 -21.62 8.18 0.86
CA LYS A 149 -22.46 9.40 0.98
C LYS A 149 -22.56 10.18 -0.33
N TYR A 150 -21.71 9.90 -1.31
CA TYR A 150 -21.67 10.61 -2.58
C TYR A 150 -22.54 9.89 -3.62
N SER A 151 -23.54 10.59 -4.16
CA SER A 151 -24.44 10.03 -5.19
C SER A 151 -23.77 9.87 -6.56
N ASN A 152 -22.67 10.57 -6.80
CA ASN A 152 -21.85 10.48 -8.00
C ASN A 152 -20.74 9.41 -7.91
N VAL A 153 -20.72 8.60 -6.84
CA VAL A 153 -19.79 7.47 -6.67
C VAL A 153 -20.56 6.17 -6.72
N THR A 154 -20.22 5.32 -7.67
CA THR A 154 -20.73 3.94 -7.75
C THR A 154 -19.63 2.97 -7.30
N LEU A 155 -19.90 2.22 -6.23
CA LEU A 155 -18.99 1.20 -5.71
C LEU A 155 -19.46 -0.18 -6.21
N LEU A 156 -18.60 -0.89 -6.93
CA LEU A 156 -18.86 -2.20 -7.51
C LEU A 156 -17.95 -3.26 -6.84
N PRO A 157 -18.37 -3.84 -5.70
CA PRO A 157 -17.70 -5.01 -5.14
C PRO A 157 -17.98 -6.25 -6.01
N GLU A 158 -17.14 -7.28 -5.89
CA GLU A 158 -17.22 -8.52 -6.69
C GLU A 158 -17.16 -8.27 -8.21
N HIS A 159 -16.41 -7.23 -8.61
CA HIS A 159 -16.16 -6.88 -10.01
C HIS A 159 -14.66 -6.94 -10.30
N THR A 160 -14.26 -7.91 -11.11
CA THR A 160 -12.85 -8.15 -11.45
C THR A 160 -12.51 -7.47 -12.77
N ALA A 161 -11.59 -6.50 -12.75
CA ALA A 161 -11.04 -5.96 -13.99
C ALA A 161 -10.22 -7.05 -14.70
N VAL A 162 -10.51 -7.26 -15.98
CA VAL A 162 -9.90 -8.33 -16.79
C VAL A 162 -8.77 -7.77 -17.64
N ASP A 163 -9.05 -6.66 -18.36
CA ASP A 163 -8.06 -5.97 -19.17
C ASP A 163 -8.45 -4.52 -19.43
N LEU A 164 -7.46 -3.70 -19.79
CA LEU A 164 -7.68 -2.30 -20.16
C LEU A 164 -8.20 -2.17 -21.59
N LEU A 165 -9.11 -1.22 -21.79
CA LEU A 165 -9.52 -0.80 -23.12
C LEU A 165 -8.57 0.27 -23.61
N THR A 166 -7.79 -0.04 -24.64
CA THR A 166 -6.92 0.93 -25.31
C THR A 166 -7.31 1.13 -26.77
N VAL A 167 -7.15 2.36 -27.27
CA VAL A 167 -7.46 2.70 -28.66
C VAL A 167 -6.66 1.84 -29.66
N PRO A 168 -5.33 1.65 -29.51
CA PRO A 168 -4.56 0.86 -30.47
C PRO A 168 -4.95 -0.62 -30.53
N HIS A 169 -5.45 -1.20 -29.44
CA HIS A 169 -5.82 -2.63 -29.39
C HIS A 169 -7.26 -2.89 -29.83
N HIS A 170 -8.16 -1.91 -29.68
CA HIS A 170 -9.60 -2.13 -29.85
C HIS A 170 -10.22 -1.31 -30.99
N SER A 171 -9.52 -0.31 -31.51
CA SER A 171 -10.04 0.47 -32.63
C SER A 171 -10.04 -0.33 -33.93
N LYS A 172 -11.10 -0.17 -34.71
CA LYS A 172 -11.22 -0.73 -36.06
C LYS A 172 -10.62 0.18 -37.13
N ASN A 173 -10.27 1.41 -36.78
CA ASN A 173 -9.67 2.35 -37.71
C ASN A 173 -8.12 2.26 -37.61
N PRO A 174 -7.44 1.79 -38.67
CA PRO A 174 -5.99 1.60 -38.64
C PRO A 174 -5.19 2.91 -38.54
N THR A 175 -5.79 4.08 -38.77
CA THR A 175 -5.05 5.34 -38.60
C THR A 175 -4.68 5.62 -37.15
N PHE A 176 -5.41 5.05 -36.18
CA PHE A 176 -5.10 5.22 -34.76
C PHE A 176 -3.80 4.56 -34.31
N TYR A 177 -3.20 3.68 -35.12
CA TYR A 177 -1.86 3.15 -34.85
C TYR A 177 -0.78 4.24 -34.85
N TYR A 178 -1.04 5.38 -35.48
CA TYR A 178 -0.12 6.52 -35.54
C TYR A 178 -0.38 7.58 -34.46
N GLU A 179 -1.44 7.44 -33.68
CA GLU A 179 -1.76 8.35 -32.57
C GLU A 179 -1.14 7.86 -31.26
N GLU A 180 -1.07 8.77 -30.28
CA GLU A 180 -0.59 8.43 -28.95
C GLU A 180 -1.50 7.35 -28.30
N PRO A 181 -0.94 6.23 -27.81
CA PRO A 181 -1.71 5.20 -27.14
C PRO A 181 -2.49 5.73 -25.95
N GLN A 182 -3.81 5.47 -25.95
CA GLN A 182 -4.72 5.99 -24.94
C GLN A 182 -5.60 4.89 -24.33
N CYS A 183 -5.79 4.96 -23.02
CA CYS A 183 -6.79 4.17 -22.30
C CYS A 183 -8.16 4.86 -22.35
N ILE A 184 -9.23 4.06 -22.50
CA ILE A 184 -10.62 4.52 -22.59
C ILE A 184 -11.55 3.74 -21.66
N GLY A 185 -11.01 2.95 -20.72
CA GLY A 185 -11.78 2.16 -19.77
C GLY A 185 -11.21 0.77 -19.53
N ALA A 186 -12.08 -0.17 -19.14
CA ALA A 186 -11.70 -1.57 -18.91
C ALA A 186 -12.84 -2.56 -19.22
N TYR A 187 -12.47 -3.79 -19.53
CA TYR A 187 -13.35 -4.95 -19.40
C TYR A 187 -13.42 -5.38 -17.94
N VAL A 188 -14.63 -5.54 -17.41
CA VAL A 188 -14.86 -5.87 -16.00
C VAL A 188 -15.82 -7.05 -15.91
N LEU A 189 -15.38 -8.15 -15.32
CA LEU A 189 -16.18 -9.31 -15.00
C LEU A 189 -17.01 -9.01 -13.75
N ASP A 190 -18.33 -9.00 -13.87
CA ASP A 190 -19.22 -9.14 -12.73
C ASP A 190 -19.17 -10.61 -12.27
N ASN A 191 -18.57 -10.84 -11.11
CA ASN A 191 -18.34 -12.19 -10.59
C ASN A 191 -19.66 -12.90 -10.24
N LYS A 192 -20.75 -12.17 -9.96
CA LYS A 192 -22.05 -12.77 -9.63
C LYS A 192 -22.75 -13.29 -10.86
N SER A 193 -22.82 -12.46 -11.91
CA SER A 193 -23.49 -12.84 -13.15
C SER A 193 -22.59 -13.60 -14.12
N SER A 194 -21.27 -13.65 -13.86
CA SER A 194 -20.24 -14.18 -14.78
C SER A 194 -20.25 -13.49 -16.15
N ARG A 195 -20.71 -12.24 -16.21
CA ARG A 195 -20.75 -11.43 -17.44
C ARG A 195 -19.60 -10.44 -17.45
N VAL A 196 -18.92 -10.34 -18.60
CA VAL A 196 -17.93 -9.30 -18.85
C VAL A 196 -18.64 -8.07 -19.41
N ASN A 197 -18.64 -7.00 -18.61
CA ASN A 197 -19.16 -5.70 -18.97
C ASN A 197 -18.03 -4.80 -19.48
N THR A 198 -18.40 -3.79 -20.27
CA THR A 198 -17.48 -2.75 -20.72
C THR A 198 -17.76 -1.51 -19.91
N ILE A 199 -16.75 -0.99 -19.22
CA ILE A 199 -16.84 0.31 -18.54
C ILE A 199 -15.97 1.29 -19.29
N PHE A 200 -16.59 2.25 -19.96
CA PHE A 200 -15.90 3.36 -20.61
C PHE A 200 -15.65 4.47 -19.60
N ALA A 201 -14.45 5.04 -19.65
CA ALA A 201 -14.11 6.20 -18.84
C ALA A 201 -13.12 7.12 -19.56
N HIS A 202 -13.28 8.44 -19.35
CA HIS A 202 -12.32 9.41 -19.85
C HIS A 202 -10.94 9.21 -19.23
N ASN A 203 -10.89 8.87 -17.94
CA ASN A 203 -9.66 8.56 -17.22
C ASN A 203 -9.81 7.25 -16.45
N THR A 204 -8.81 6.37 -16.54
CA THR A 204 -8.76 5.11 -15.80
C THR A 204 -7.59 5.13 -14.83
N ILE A 205 -7.82 4.71 -13.59
CA ILE A 205 -6.84 4.75 -12.51
C ILE A 205 -6.65 3.36 -11.95
N LEU A 206 -5.42 2.84 -12.03
CA LEU A 206 -5.02 1.61 -11.38
C LEU A 206 -4.60 1.91 -9.93
N ALA A 207 -5.29 1.29 -8.98
CA ALA A 207 -5.02 1.36 -7.53
C ALA A 207 -5.08 -0.05 -6.91
N THR A 208 -4.58 -1.05 -7.64
CA THR A 208 -4.80 -2.48 -7.40
C THR A 208 -3.94 -3.12 -6.32
N GLY A 209 -3.02 -2.36 -5.72
CA GLY A 209 -2.03 -2.91 -4.78
C GLY A 209 -0.87 -3.64 -5.47
N GLY A 210 -0.07 -4.35 -4.67
CA GLY A 210 1.13 -5.07 -5.10
C GLY A 210 0.89 -6.49 -5.62
N CYS A 211 1.99 -7.25 -5.70
CA CYS A 211 2.04 -8.63 -6.18
C CYS A 211 2.64 -9.63 -5.16
N GLY A 212 2.58 -9.34 -3.85
CA GLY A 212 3.26 -10.15 -2.83
C GLY A 212 2.90 -11.65 -2.86
N THR A 213 1.72 -12.04 -3.33
CA THR A 213 1.26 -13.44 -3.37
C THR A 213 1.93 -14.28 -4.46
N VAL A 214 2.81 -13.72 -5.28
CA VAL A 214 3.68 -14.54 -6.16
C VAL A 214 4.80 -15.24 -5.37
N TYR A 215 5.02 -14.83 -4.12
CA TYR A 215 5.99 -15.42 -3.20
C TYR A 215 5.33 -16.41 -2.25
N LEU A 216 6.09 -17.45 -1.87
CA LEU A 216 5.65 -18.49 -0.94
C LEU A 216 5.21 -17.91 0.43
N TYR A 217 5.99 -16.98 0.97
CA TYR A 217 5.66 -16.26 2.19
C TYR A 217 5.37 -14.80 1.84
N THR A 218 4.17 -14.33 2.19
CA THR A 218 3.79 -12.93 2.03
C THR A 218 2.90 -12.45 3.17
N SER A 219 3.09 -11.21 3.58
CA SER A 219 2.17 -10.54 4.51
C SER A 219 0.95 -9.91 3.83
N ASN A 220 0.83 -10.01 2.51
CA ASN A 220 -0.26 -9.44 1.74
C ASN A 220 -1.51 -10.33 1.79
N PRO A 221 -2.73 -9.77 1.67
CA PRO A 221 -3.92 -10.56 1.51
C PRO A 221 -3.89 -11.28 0.16
N ARG A 222 -4.68 -12.35 0.05
CA ARG A 222 -4.74 -13.23 -1.14
C ARG A 222 -5.07 -12.50 -2.45
N GLY A 223 -5.65 -11.31 -2.36
CA GLY A 223 -5.97 -10.48 -3.53
C GLY A 223 -4.75 -9.80 -4.19
N ALA A 224 -3.60 -9.70 -3.53
CA ALA A 224 -2.42 -8.97 -4.03
C ALA A 224 -1.59 -9.78 -5.05
N ILE A 225 -2.21 -10.10 -6.18
CA ILE A 225 -1.67 -10.98 -7.24
C ILE A 225 -1.06 -10.23 -8.43
N GLY A 226 -0.98 -8.89 -8.38
CA GLY A 226 -0.36 -8.10 -9.45
C GLY A 226 -1.21 -7.85 -10.70
N ASP A 227 -2.56 -7.87 -10.58
CA ASP A 227 -3.48 -7.68 -11.72
C ASP A 227 -3.23 -6.37 -12.49
N GLY A 228 -3.04 -5.26 -11.75
CA GLY A 228 -2.80 -3.96 -12.37
C GLY A 228 -1.48 -3.90 -13.14
N TYR A 229 -0.43 -4.56 -12.65
CA TYR A 229 0.83 -4.68 -13.38
C TYR A 229 0.64 -5.44 -14.69
N ALA A 230 -0.08 -6.57 -14.64
CA ALA A 230 -0.34 -7.40 -15.81
C ALA A 230 -1.17 -6.64 -16.86
N MET A 231 -2.25 -5.97 -16.45
CA MET A 231 -3.09 -5.17 -17.36
C MET A 231 -2.30 -4.01 -17.97
N ALA A 232 -1.54 -3.27 -17.16
CA ALA A 232 -0.76 -2.13 -17.64
C ALA A 232 0.36 -2.58 -18.62
N TYR A 233 1.07 -3.67 -18.31
CA TYR A 233 2.09 -4.23 -19.18
C TYR A 233 1.52 -4.67 -20.53
N LYS A 234 0.39 -5.41 -20.53
CA LYS A 234 -0.29 -5.80 -21.76
C LYS A 234 -0.74 -4.60 -22.59
N ALA A 235 -1.17 -3.53 -21.93
CA ALA A 235 -1.57 -2.28 -22.58
C ALA A 235 -0.39 -1.46 -23.15
N GLY A 236 0.86 -1.84 -22.85
CA GLY A 236 2.07 -1.14 -23.29
C GLY A 236 2.55 -0.05 -22.34
N ALA A 237 2.04 0.01 -21.10
CA ALA A 237 2.54 0.92 -20.09
C ALA A 237 3.93 0.48 -19.60
N ARG A 238 4.79 1.44 -19.28
CA ARG A 238 6.13 1.18 -18.75
C ARG A 238 6.05 0.72 -17.29
N LEU A 239 6.66 -0.42 -16.98
CA LEU A 239 6.92 -0.87 -15.62
C LEU A 239 8.41 -0.71 -15.33
N VAL A 240 8.75 -0.31 -14.11
CA VAL A 240 10.14 -0.10 -13.65
C VAL A 240 10.30 -0.63 -12.24
N ASN A 241 11.55 -0.96 -11.86
CA ASN A 241 11.92 -1.31 -10.49
C ASN A 241 11.19 -2.55 -9.93
N MET A 242 10.65 -3.42 -10.79
CA MET A 242 9.87 -4.60 -10.39
C MET A 242 10.70 -5.64 -9.62
N GLU A 243 12.03 -5.57 -9.73
CA GLU A 243 13.00 -6.35 -8.96
C GLU A 243 13.07 -5.94 -7.48
N TYR A 244 12.64 -4.72 -7.13
CA TYR A 244 12.70 -4.21 -5.76
C TYR A 244 11.45 -4.60 -4.97
N ILE A 245 11.45 -5.84 -4.48
CA ILE A 245 10.45 -6.36 -3.54
C ILE A 245 11.01 -6.26 -2.12
N GLN A 246 10.31 -5.52 -1.26
CA GLN A 246 10.66 -5.46 0.15
C GLN A 246 10.14 -6.69 0.88
N PHE A 247 11.04 -7.40 1.54
CA PHE A 247 10.72 -8.46 2.48
C PHE A 247 10.64 -7.90 3.89
N HIS A 248 9.51 -8.09 4.55
CA HIS A 248 9.42 -7.79 5.98
C HIS A 248 10.12 -8.92 6.76
N PRO A 249 11.03 -8.60 7.70
CA PRO A 249 11.83 -9.62 8.37
C PRO A 249 11.02 -10.56 9.27
N THR A 250 9.91 -10.07 9.82
CA THR A 250 9.14 -10.78 10.86
C THR A 250 7.70 -11.02 10.44
N SER A 251 7.45 -12.12 9.73
CA SER A 251 6.12 -12.70 9.52
C SER A 251 5.98 -13.97 10.36
N LEU A 252 4.83 -14.19 10.99
CA LEU A 252 4.54 -15.39 11.77
C LEU A 252 4.74 -16.64 10.90
N PHE A 253 5.61 -17.53 11.35
CA PHE A 253 5.78 -18.86 10.77
C PHE A 253 4.92 -19.86 11.54
N HIS A 254 3.77 -20.22 10.97
CA HIS A 254 2.89 -21.23 11.54
C HIS A 254 2.10 -21.92 10.42
N ARG A 255 1.97 -23.25 10.48
CA ARG A 255 1.34 -24.06 9.42
C ARG A 255 -0.08 -23.60 9.07
N ASP A 256 -0.84 -23.23 10.11
CA ASP A 256 -2.25 -22.89 9.98
C ASP A 256 -2.50 -21.36 9.92
N ALA A 257 -1.44 -20.55 9.82
CA ALA A 257 -1.56 -19.10 9.74
C ALA A 257 -1.18 -18.58 8.34
N ASP A 258 -2.04 -17.74 7.76
CA ASP A 258 -1.71 -16.96 6.57
C ASP A 258 -0.70 -15.85 6.94
N SER A 259 0.60 -16.19 6.94
CA SER A 259 1.78 -15.31 7.06
C SER A 259 1.53 -13.95 7.74
N PHE A 260 1.05 -14.00 8.98
CA PHE A 260 0.61 -12.81 9.72
C PHE A 260 1.81 -11.92 10.08
N LEU A 261 1.75 -10.65 9.66
CA LEU A 261 2.79 -9.67 9.96
C LEU A 261 2.94 -9.44 11.48
N ILE A 262 4.16 -9.58 12.00
CA ILE A 262 4.53 -9.12 13.34
C ILE A 262 5.21 -7.76 13.20
N SER A 263 4.53 -6.69 13.63
CA SER A 263 4.99 -5.29 13.44
C SER A 263 6.45 -5.07 13.85
N GLU A 264 7.17 -4.29 13.07
CA GLU A 264 8.53 -3.82 13.37
C GLU A 264 8.62 -3.06 14.70
N THR A 265 7.53 -2.43 15.14
CA THR A 265 7.45 -1.80 16.46
C THR A 265 7.81 -2.79 17.59
N VAL A 266 7.58 -4.09 17.40
CA VAL A 266 7.98 -5.12 18.38
C VAL A 266 9.49 -5.12 18.62
N ARG A 267 10.31 -5.01 17.57
CA ARG A 267 11.78 -4.85 17.70
C ARG A 267 12.13 -3.49 18.32
N GLY A 268 11.40 -2.44 17.95
CA GLY A 268 11.52 -1.10 18.53
C GLY A 268 11.31 -1.04 20.04
N GLU A 269 10.44 -1.89 20.59
CA GLU A 269 10.19 -2.01 22.05
C GLU A 269 11.19 -2.96 22.75
N GLY A 270 12.24 -3.42 22.05
CA GLY A 270 13.38 -4.15 22.60
C GLY A 270 13.43 -5.64 22.28
N ALA A 271 12.47 -6.19 21.53
CA ALA A 271 12.50 -7.61 21.14
C ALA A 271 13.74 -7.96 20.32
N ARG A 272 14.23 -9.20 20.47
CA ARG A 272 15.48 -9.67 19.86
C ARG A 272 15.23 -10.87 18.97
N LEU A 273 15.90 -10.91 17.82
CA LEU A 273 15.93 -12.08 16.95
C LEU A 273 16.91 -13.13 17.49
N LYS A 274 16.49 -14.39 17.45
CA LYS A 274 17.25 -15.54 17.97
C LYS A 274 17.21 -16.72 17.02
N THR A 275 18.29 -17.47 16.92
CA THR A 275 18.29 -18.79 16.27
C THR A 275 17.43 -19.78 17.04
N LYS A 276 17.20 -20.98 16.50
CA LYS A 276 16.45 -22.05 17.21
C LYS A 276 17.14 -22.50 18.49
N GLU A 277 18.47 -22.35 18.55
CA GLU A 277 19.33 -22.66 19.69
C GLU A 277 19.32 -21.54 20.73
N GLY A 278 18.58 -20.45 20.50
CA GLY A 278 18.37 -19.36 21.44
C GLY A 278 19.43 -18.25 21.41
N GLN A 279 20.35 -18.27 20.44
CA GLN A 279 21.42 -17.28 20.32
C GLN A 279 20.96 -16.04 19.55
N THR A 280 21.31 -14.84 20.03
CA THR A 280 21.15 -13.62 19.22
C THR A 280 22.22 -13.59 18.13
N PHE A 281 21.86 -13.08 16.95
CA PHE A 281 22.76 -13.12 15.78
C PHE A 281 22.93 -11.78 15.07
N MET A 282 22.00 -10.83 15.23
CA MET A 282 22.00 -9.58 14.47
C MET A 282 23.25 -8.71 14.72
N GLU A 283 23.92 -8.87 15.85
CA GLU A 283 25.22 -8.25 16.17
C GLU A 283 26.35 -8.63 15.19
N ASN A 284 26.26 -9.79 14.55
CA ASN A 284 27.23 -10.25 13.56
C ASN A 284 27.06 -9.56 12.20
N TYR A 285 25.88 -9.00 11.95
CA TYR A 285 25.48 -8.45 10.66
C TYR A 285 25.49 -6.93 10.63
N ASN A 286 24.98 -6.28 11.68
CA ASN A 286 24.88 -4.82 11.72
C ASN A 286 25.04 -4.28 13.15
N LYS A 287 25.74 -3.14 13.29
CA LYS A 287 25.94 -2.45 14.57
C LYS A 287 24.63 -2.02 15.24
N ARG A 288 23.60 -1.73 14.46
CA ARG A 288 22.23 -1.40 14.90
C ARG A 288 21.43 -2.63 15.33
N ARG A 289 21.97 -3.84 15.15
CA ARG A 289 21.37 -5.13 15.52
C ARG A 289 19.95 -5.25 14.95
N ASP A 290 18.96 -5.63 15.77
CA ASP A 290 17.56 -5.79 15.38
C ASP A 290 16.88 -4.50 14.86
N MET A 291 17.51 -3.33 15.03
CA MET A 291 17.06 -2.03 14.53
C MET A 291 17.74 -1.60 13.22
N ALA A 292 18.41 -2.54 12.54
CA ALA A 292 18.92 -2.35 11.18
C ALA A 292 17.78 -2.23 10.15
N PRO A 293 18.04 -1.69 8.95
CA PRO A 293 17.10 -1.67 7.84
C PRO A 293 16.53 -3.05 7.49
N ARG A 294 15.30 -3.08 6.96
CA ARG A 294 14.54 -4.32 6.74
C ARG A 294 15.24 -5.32 5.84
N ASP A 295 15.86 -4.83 4.78
CA ASP A 295 16.57 -5.63 3.79
C ASP A 295 17.80 -6.32 4.42
N GLU A 296 18.54 -5.61 5.28
CA GLU A 296 19.65 -6.20 6.04
C GLU A 296 19.17 -7.25 7.06
N VAL A 297 18.12 -6.95 7.83
CA VAL A 297 17.55 -7.91 8.79
C VAL A 297 17.00 -9.14 8.08
N ALA A 298 16.28 -8.96 6.97
CA ALA A 298 15.73 -10.07 6.19
C ALA A 298 16.83 -10.96 5.60
N ARG A 299 17.91 -10.38 5.07
CA ARG A 299 19.09 -11.13 4.60
C ARG A 299 19.76 -11.89 5.74
N ALA A 300 19.99 -11.25 6.88
CA ALA A 300 20.58 -11.90 8.05
C ALA A 300 19.74 -13.10 8.54
N ILE A 301 18.42 -12.95 8.63
CA ILE A 301 17.53 -14.07 8.99
C ILE A 301 17.64 -15.21 7.97
N TYR A 302 17.63 -14.89 6.66
CA TYR A 302 17.73 -15.90 5.61
C TYR A 302 19.08 -16.64 5.64
N GLU A 303 20.19 -15.93 5.88
CA GLU A 303 21.52 -16.51 6.04
C GLU A 303 21.58 -17.43 7.27
N GLU A 304 21.06 -17.01 8.42
CA GLU A 304 21.01 -17.85 9.62
C GLU A 304 20.14 -19.09 9.44
N MET A 305 18.98 -18.94 8.79
CA MET A 305 18.12 -20.06 8.41
C MET A 305 18.85 -21.06 7.51
N THR A 306 19.64 -20.57 6.55
CA THR A 306 20.43 -21.41 5.65
C THR A 306 21.56 -22.13 6.39
N ASN A 307 22.32 -21.40 7.21
CA ASN A 307 23.47 -21.92 7.96
C ASN A 307 23.07 -22.96 9.00
N SER A 308 21.91 -22.79 9.64
CA SER A 308 21.36 -23.69 10.66
C SER A 308 20.42 -24.76 10.10
N ASN A 309 20.16 -24.77 8.78
CA ASN A 309 19.13 -25.60 8.14
C ASN A 309 17.76 -25.49 8.85
N SER A 310 17.38 -24.26 9.21
CA SER A 310 16.12 -23.94 9.89
C SER A 310 15.12 -23.26 8.96
N SER A 311 13.84 -23.60 9.08
CA SER A 311 12.76 -22.94 8.32
C SER A 311 12.32 -21.57 8.89
N TYR A 312 12.77 -21.20 10.08
CA TYR A 312 12.40 -19.96 10.76
C TYR A 312 13.42 -19.59 11.86
N VAL A 313 13.33 -18.37 12.38
CA VAL A 313 14.02 -17.90 13.58
C VAL A 313 13.00 -17.44 14.63
N TYR A 314 13.42 -17.11 15.84
CA TYR A 314 12.55 -16.61 16.89
C TYR A 314 12.65 -15.09 17.06
N LEU A 315 11.54 -14.43 17.33
CA LEU A 315 11.47 -13.05 17.84
C LEU A 315 11.04 -13.08 19.31
N ASP A 316 11.95 -12.76 20.20
CA ASP A 316 11.76 -12.85 21.64
C ASP A 316 11.45 -11.50 22.26
N LEU A 317 10.18 -11.28 22.60
CA LEU A 317 9.73 -10.15 23.41
C LEU A 317 9.89 -10.44 24.91
N VAL A 318 9.68 -11.69 25.33
CA VAL A 318 9.51 -12.08 26.73
C VAL A 318 10.78 -11.77 27.53
N SER A 319 11.94 -12.03 26.93
CA SER A 319 13.22 -11.84 27.61
C SER A 319 13.74 -10.40 27.55
N TYR A 320 13.22 -9.55 26.66
CA TYR A 320 13.89 -8.26 26.33
C TYR A 320 12.97 -7.04 26.29
N ALA A 321 11.68 -7.19 25.99
CA ALA A 321 10.78 -6.06 25.88
C ALA A 321 10.50 -5.45 27.25
N LYS A 322 10.53 -4.11 27.33
CA LYS A 322 10.30 -3.36 28.58
C LYS A 322 8.90 -2.73 28.65
N VAL A 323 7.92 -3.39 28.03
CA VAL A 323 6.55 -2.89 27.91
C VAL A 323 5.53 -3.94 28.34
N ASP A 324 4.34 -3.50 28.73
CA ASP A 324 3.19 -4.39 28.87
C ASP A 324 2.75 -4.88 27.48
N ILE A 325 3.16 -6.10 27.14
CA ILE A 325 2.95 -6.73 25.82
C ILE A 325 1.46 -6.78 25.46
N LYS A 326 0.57 -7.13 26.40
CA LYS A 326 -0.87 -7.28 26.13
C LYS A 326 -1.52 -5.92 25.87
N LYS A 327 -1.07 -4.88 26.58
CA LYS A 327 -1.57 -3.52 26.40
C LYS A 327 -1.02 -2.88 25.11
N ARG A 328 0.26 -3.11 24.79
CA ARG A 328 0.95 -2.49 23.65
C ARG A 328 0.60 -3.17 22.32
N PHE A 329 0.49 -4.49 22.28
CA PHE A 329 0.27 -5.29 21.07
C PHE A 329 -0.94 -6.23 21.18
N PRO A 330 -2.15 -5.71 21.45
CA PRO A 330 -3.32 -6.54 21.72
C PRO A 330 -3.80 -7.36 20.51
N ASN A 331 -3.61 -6.89 19.27
CA ASN A 331 -3.97 -7.66 18.09
C ASN A 331 -2.95 -8.78 17.85
N ILE A 332 -1.65 -8.48 17.92
CA ILE A 332 -0.59 -9.49 17.78
C ILE A 332 -0.74 -10.57 18.85
N TYR A 333 -0.93 -10.19 20.12
CA TYR A 333 -1.16 -11.12 21.22
C TYR A 333 -2.34 -12.06 20.94
N ARG A 334 -3.51 -11.50 20.60
CA ARG A 334 -4.71 -12.31 20.32
C ARG A 334 -4.53 -13.20 19.10
N THR A 335 -3.85 -12.75 18.05
CA THR A 335 -3.62 -13.53 16.84
C THR A 335 -2.66 -14.68 17.09
N CYS A 336 -1.51 -14.43 17.73
CA CYS A 336 -0.57 -15.50 18.09
C CYS A 336 -1.21 -16.52 19.04
N LEU A 337 -2.02 -16.07 20.01
CA LEU A 337 -2.69 -16.96 20.94
C LEU A 337 -3.70 -17.90 20.27
N LYS A 338 -4.35 -17.49 19.16
CA LYS A 338 -5.21 -18.38 18.36
C LYS A 338 -4.45 -19.57 17.77
N TYR A 339 -3.15 -19.41 17.55
CA TYR A 339 -2.25 -20.45 17.06
C TYR A 339 -1.47 -21.12 18.20
N GLY A 340 -1.88 -20.93 19.46
CA GLY A 340 -1.27 -21.56 20.62
C GLY A 340 0.03 -20.92 21.10
N ILE A 341 0.41 -19.74 20.59
CA ILE A 341 1.66 -19.06 20.94
C ILE A 341 1.34 -17.92 21.93
N ASP A 342 1.68 -18.10 23.21
CA ASP A 342 1.53 -17.05 24.22
C ASP A 342 2.78 -16.15 24.22
N ILE A 343 2.73 -15.04 23.49
CA ILE A 343 3.86 -14.11 23.32
C ILE A 343 4.28 -13.38 24.61
N THR A 344 3.63 -13.66 25.73
CA THR A 344 4.04 -13.22 27.08
C THR A 344 4.87 -14.27 27.84
N LYS A 345 5.02 -15.47 27.26
CA LYS A 345 5.69 -16.62 27.87
C LYS A 345 6.73 -17.26 26.95
N GLU A 346 6.54 -17.18 25.64
CA GLU A 346 7.46 -17.74 24.65
C GLU A 346 7.75 -16.79 23.47
N ALA A 347 8.83 -17.08 22.74
CA ALA A 347 9.23 -16.32 21.56
C ALA A 347 8.41 -16.69 20.32
N ILE A 348 8.23 -15.75 19.40
CA ILE A 348 7.41 -15.94 18.20
C ILE A 348 8.25 -16.56 17.08
N PRO A 349 7.86 -17.69 16.47
CA PRO A 349 8.52 -18.19 15.26
C PRO A 349 8.23 -17.24 14.09
N VAL A 350 9.27 -16.72 13.45
CA VAL A 350 9.19 -15.74 12.37
C VAL A 350 10.06 -16.09 11.17
N VAL A 351 9.61 -15.67 9.98
CA VAL A 351 10.29 -15.84 8.71
C VAL A 351 10.19 -14.55 7.88
N PRO A 352 11.17 -14.22 7.01
CA PRO A 352 11.03 -13.13 6.07
C PRO A 352 9.91 -13.42 5.06
N ALA A 353 9.11 -12.40 4.74
CA ALA A 353 7.98 -12.54 3.83
C ALA A 353 7.87 -11.33 2.90
N ALA A 354 7.50 -11.55 1.64
CA ALA A 354 7.24 -10.47 0.69
C ALA A 354 6.13 -9.55 1.24
N HIS A 355 6.39 -8.24 1.25
CA HIS A 355 5.57 -7.29 1.98
C HIS A 355 5.12 -6.10 1.14
N TYR A 356 6.00 -5.57 0.29
CA TYR A 356 5.69 -4.37 -0.49
C TYR A 356 6.47 -4.35 -1.80
N CYS A 357 5.81 -3.91 -2.88
CA CYS A 357 6.44 -3.65 -4.17
C CYS A 357 6.94 -2.20 -4.25
N CYS A 358 8.25 -1.97 -4.29
CA CYS A 358 8.82 -0.62 -4.46
C CYS A 358 8.73 -0.14 -5.91
N GLY A 359 8.75 -1.07 -6.86
CA GLY A 359 8.49 -0.81 -8.28
C GLY A 359 7.03 -0.93 -8.67
N GLY A 360 6.78 -0.75 -9.96
CA GLY A 360 5.43 -0.74 -10.51
C GLY A 360 5.32 -0.01 -11.83
N ILE A 361 4.11 0.44 -12.14
CA ILE A 361 3.81 1.24 -13.33
C ILE A 361 4.50 2.60 -13.17
N LEU A 362 5.42 2.95 -14.07
CA LEU A 362 6.09 4.24 -14.04
C LEU A 362 5.06 5.35 -14.18
N VAL A 363 5.07 6.28 -13.22
CA VAL A 363 4.22 7.46 -13.24
C VAL A 363 5.01 8.74 -13.00
N ASP A 364 4.43 9.85 -13.44
CA ASP A 364 4.94 11.18 -13.11
C ASP A 364 4.44 11.69 -11.74
N GLU A 365 4.74 12.95 -11.45
CA GLU A 365 4.36 13.67 -10.22
C GLU A 365 2.85 13.81 -10.00
N TRP A 366 2.03 13.49 -11.02
CA TRP A 366 0.57 13.53 -10.99
C TRP A 366 -0.06 12.14 -11.09
N GLY A 367 0.74 11.08 -11.11
CA GLY A 367 0.25 9.71 -11.25
C GLY A 367 -0.07 9.29 -12.69
N ARG A 368 0.30 10.09 -13.70
CA ARG A 368 0.08 9.74 -15.12
C ARG A 368 1.07 8.68 -15.55
N SER A 369 0.58 7.62 -16.18
CA SER A 369 1.44 6.58 -16.77
C SER A 369 1.99 7.00 -18.14
N SER A 370 2.74 6.11 -18.79
CA SER A 370 3.17 6.29 -20.19
C SER A 370 2.07 6.11 -21.23
N LEU A 371 0.83 5.79 -20.82
CA LEU A 371 -0.34 5.74 -21.69
C LEU A 371 -1.27 6.89 -21.35
N LYS A 372 -1.71 7.63 -22.36
CA LYS A 372 -2.61 8.76 -22.18
C LYS A 372 -3.91 8.29 -21.51
N ASN A 373 -4.42 9.08 -20.56
CA ASN A 373 -5.61 8.82 -19.76
C ASN A 373 -5.56 7.57 -18.86
N LEU A 374 -4.40 6.90 -18.75
CA LEU A 374 -4.17 5.88 -17.74
C LEU A 374 -3.29 6.45 -16.63
N PHE A 375 -3.77 6.34 -15.40
CA PHE A 375 -3.07 6.71 -14.18
C PHE A 375 -2.80 5.48 -13.34
N ALA A 376 -1.81 5.56 -12.46
CA ALA A 376 -1.56 4.56 -11.43
C ALA A 376 -1.19 5.25 -10.11
N VAL A 377 -1.76 4.78 -9.00
CA VAL A 377 -1.55 5.38 -7.66
C VAL A 377 -1.42 4.32 -6.58
N GLY A 378 -0.62 4.61 -5.55
CA GLY A 378 -0.31 3.65 -4.48
C GLY A 378 0.68 2.58 -4.95
N GLU A 379 0.66 1.41 -4.30
CA GLU A 379 1.66 0.34 -4.48
C GLU A 379 1.76 -0.21 -5.92
N VAL A 380 0.71 -0.08 -6.75
CA VAL A 380 0.78 -0.49 -8.16
C VAL A 380 1.64 0.47 -9.01
N SER A 381 1.95 1.66 -8.50
CA SER A 381 2.73 2.68 -9.20
C SER A 381 4.19 2.67 -8.73
N CYS A 382 5.09 3.07 -9.63
CA CYS A 382 6.44 3.49 -9.29
C CYS A 382 6.56 4.98 -9.55
N THR A 383 6.42 5.76 -8.47
CA THR A 383 6.69 7.20 -8.42
C THR A 383 8.19 7.49 -8.33
N GLY A 384 8.96 6.50 -7.85
CA GLY A 384 10.36 6.62 -7.46
C GLY A 384 10.58 7.06 -6.01
N VAL A 385 9.53 7.30 -5.22
CA VAL A 385 9.64 7.66 -3.78
C VAL A 385 10.49 6.64 -3.01
N HIS A 386 10.33 5.35 -3.28
CA HIS A 386 10.90 4.29 -2.43
C HIS A 386 12.29 3.80 -2.85
N GLY A 387 12.78 4.19 -4.03
CA GLY A 387 14.07 3.70 -4.55
C GLY A 387 14.16 2.16 -4.52
N ALA A 388 15.25 1.64 -3.96
CA ALA A 388 15.48 0.20 -3.81
C ALA A 388 14.77 -0.42 -2.59
N ASN A 389 14.40 0.39 -1.60
CA ASN A 389 13.84 -0.07 -0.34
C ASN A 389 13.00 1.00 0.35
N ARG A 390 11.75 0.64 0.66
CA ARG A 390 10.78 1.56 1.24
C ARG A 390 11.07 1.87 2.71
N LEU A 391 11.04 3.15 3.07
CA LEU A 391 10.95 3.59 4.47
C LEU A 391 9.60 3.18 5.08
N ALA A 392 9.61 2.64 6.30
CA ALA A 392 8.39 2.18 6.95
C ALA A 392 7.32 3.28 7.09
N SER A 393 6.04 2.90 7.03
CA SER A 393 4.89 3.83 7.13
C SER A 393 4.74 4.94 6.06
N THR A 394 5.57 4.97 5.00
CA THR A 394 5.39 5.90 3.86
C THR A 394 4.42 5.41 2.79
N SER A 395 4.11 4.10 2.71
CA SER A 395 3.25 3.55 1.65
C SER A 395 1.80 4.05 1.70
N LEU A 396 1.22 4.16 2.90
CA LEU A 396 -0.10 4.76 3.07
C LEU A 396 -0.08 6.25 2.69
N LEU A 397 1.00 6.95 3.04
CA LEU A 397 1.16 8.37 2.73
C LEU A 397 1.26 8.61 1.23
N GLU A 398 2.05 7.80 0.52
CA GLU A 398 2.16 7.89 -0.94
C GLU A 398 0.81 7.63 -1.61
N GLY A 399 0.09 6.58 -1.20
CA GLY A 399 -1.25 6.30 -1.73
C GLY A 399 -2.22 7.47 -1.51
N LEU A 400 -2.21 8.09 -0.33
CA LEU A 400 -3.02 9.26 -0.03
C LEU A 400 -2.65 10.47 -0.90
N VAL A 401 -1.36 10.78 -1.00
CA VAL A 401 -0.84 11.94 -1.73
C VAL A 401 -1.07 11.78 -3.24
N TRP A 402 -0.60 10.69 -3.85
CA TRP A 402 -0.75 10.48 -5.29
C TRP A 402 -2.21 10.30 -5.72
N GLY A 403 -3.03 9.63 -4.92
CA GLY A 403 -4.46 9.51 -5.22
C GLY A 403 -5.17 10.87 -5.26
N THR A 404 -4.90 11.72 -4.26
CA THR A 404 -5.43 13.08 -4.22
C THR A 404 -4.91 13.94 -5.38
N ARG A 405 -3.61 13.86 -5.68
CA ARG A 405 -2.98 14.64 -6.76
C ARG A 405 -3.51 14.25 -8.13
N ALA A 406 -3.59 12.96 -8.43
CA ALA A 406 -4.14 12.45 -9.69
C ALA A 406 -5.58 12.93 -9.89
N SER A 407 -6.41 12.87 -8.84
CA SER A 407 -7.78 13.38 -8.90
C SER A 407 -7.85 14.88 -9.22
N LYS A 408 -7.03 15.71 -8.56
CA LYS A 408 -6.99 17.16 -8.78
C LYS A 408 -6.52 17.51 -10.19
N TYR A 409 -5.53 16.78 -10.69
CA TYR A 409 -5.07 16.92 -12.06
C TYR A 409 -6.20 16.62 -13.04
N ILE A 410 -6.88 15.48 -12.88
CA ILE A 410 -8.00 15.10 -13.75
C ILE A 410 -9.12 16.14 -13.68
N ALA A 411 -9.54 16.57 -12.49
CA ALA A 411 -10.61 17.55 -12.33
C ALA A 411 -10.31 18.90 -12.99
N SER A 412 -9.05 19.37 -12.92
CA SER A 412 -8.63 20.64 -13.54
C SER A 412 -8.47 20.57 -15.06
N HIS A 413 -8.34 19.37 -15.62
CA HIS A 413 -8.15 19.14 -17.06
C HIS A 413 -9.32 18.35 -17.68
N PHE A 414 -10.42 18.16 -16.93
CA PHE A 414 -11.54 17.37 -17.37
C PHE A 414 -12.30 18.11 -18.47
N ASN A 415 -12.33 17.53 -19.67
CA ASN A 415 -13.10 18.04 -20.78
C ASN A 415 -14.22 17.05 -21.14
N PRO A 416 -15.50 17.37 -20.83
CA PRO A 416 -16.62 16.48 -21.11
C PRO A 416 -16.94 16.35 -22.61
N ALA A 417 -16.38 17.21 -23.48
CA ALA A 417 -16.67 17.22 -24.90
C ALA A 417 -15.97 16.11 -25.71
N VAL A 418 -15.01 15.39 -25.10
CA VAL A 418 -14.28 14.31 -25.78
C VAL A 418 -14.97 12.97 -25.54
N SER A 419 -15.97 12.64 -26.35
CA SER A 419 -16.57 11.30 -26.40
C SER A 419 -15.75 10.40 -27.31
N TYR A 420 -15.29 9.26 -26.80
CA TYR A 420 -14.60 8.22 -27.57
C TYR A 420 -15.56 7.11 -28.07
N ILE A 421 -16.87 7.35 -27.92
CA ILE A 421 -17.97 6.53 -28.46
C ILE A 421 -18.42 7.10 -29.79
#